data_AF-A0A4U9U4X0-F1
#
_entry.id   AF-A0A4U9U4X0-F1
#
_cell.length_a   1.000
_cell.length_b   1.000
_cell.length_c   1.000
_cell.angle_alpha   90.00
_cell.angle_beta   90.00
_cell.angle_gamma   90.00
#
_symmetry.space_group_name_H-M   'P 1'
#
loop_
_entity.id
_entity.type
_entity.pdbx_description
1 polymer ?
#
loop_
_entity_poly.entity_id
_entity_poly.type
_entity_poly.pdbx_seq_one_letter_code
_entity_poly.pdbx_strand_id
1 'polypeptide(L)'
;MASFGNNPLIWKVNVEGTLAFAQRMAQVVGLKRFLHVGTAMSCAPQVGSLVAESAEFEETAEHLVEYTRSKSTIEQLMRQTCPQLPLVIARPSIVVGHTQLGCKPSSSIFWVFSMALMLRKFMCSLQDSIDVIPVDYCADALVMLLNRESLDNDVYHISAGEESSVSFADIDYAIAAALEEPPVGDRYAQVSYEALLQMRKTVEGYLRAVQ
;
A
#
# COMPACT_ATOMS: atom_id res chain seq x y z
N MET A 1 11.66 -0.51 -1.36
CA MET A 1 11.02 -1.73 -1.89
C MET A 1 10.08 -2.28 -0.83
N ALA A 2 8.77 -2.37 -1.12
CA ALA A 2 7.83 -3.08 -0.26
C ALA A 2 8.03 -4.59 -0.48
N SER A 3 8.80 -5.22 0.40
CA SER A 3 8.97 -6.67 0.43
C SER A 3 8.01 -7.22 1.48
N PHE A 4 7.06 -8.04 1.06
CA PHE A 4 6.19 -8.81 1.97
C PHE A 4 6.91 -10.03 2.57
N GLY A 5 8.16 -10.29 2.19
CA GLY A 5 9.04 -11.27 2.83
C GLY A 5 9.78 -10.68 4.03
N ASN A 6 10.11 -11.55 4.98
CA ASN A 6 10.88 -11.28 6.19
C ASN A 6 12.28 -10.77 5.80
N ASN A 7 12.42 -9.45 5.63
CA ASN A 7 13.66 -8.81 5.21
C ASN A 7 14.29 -8.15 6.44
N PRO A 8 15.41 -8.70 6.96
CA PRO A 8 16.02 -8.21 8.20
C PRO A 8 16.53 -6.76 8.11
N LEU A 9 16.58 -6.18 6.90
CA LEU A 9 16.95 -4.78 6.69
C LEU A 9 15.76 -3.82 6.74
N ILE A 10 14.51 -4.29 6.82
CA ILE A 10 13.32 -3.43 6.87
C ILE A 10 13.43 -2.42 8.01
N TRP A 11 13.81 -2.87 9.20
CA TRP A 11 13.94 -1.98 10.36
C TRP A 11 15.03 -0.93 10.16
N LYS A 12 16.22 -1.39 9.73
CA LYS A 12 17.37 -0.52 9.49
C LYS A 12 17.08 0.55 8.44
N VAL A 13 16.39 0.19 7.37
CA VAL A 13 16.09 1.14 6.28
C VAL A 13 14.88 2.00 6.62
N ASN A 14 13.75 1.39 6.93
CA ASN A 14 12.47 2.11 7.05
C ASN A 14 12.34 2.87 8.37
N VAL A 15 12.99 2.41 9.45
CA VAL A 15 12.90 3.04 10.77
C VAL A 15 14.17 3.83 11.07
N GLU A 16 15.32 3.17 11.21
CA GLU A 16 16.55 3.84 11.64
C GLU A 16 17.03 4.89 10.63
N GLY A 17 17.10 4.53 9.34
CA GLY A 17 17.52 5.44 8.28
C GLY A 17 16.56 6.62 8.11
N THR A 18 15.25 6.36 8.12
CA THR A 18 14.23 7.42 8.05
C THR A 18 14.30 8.35 9.26
N LEU A 19 14.50 7.81 10.46
CA LEU A 19 14.57 8.61 11.69
C LEU A 19 15.81 9.51 11.67
N ALA A 20 16.96 8.98 11.27
CA ALA A 20 18.18 9.77 11.13
C ALA A 20 18.01 10.91 10.10
N PHE A 21 17.33 10.63 8.99
CA PHE A 21 17.01 11.66 7.99
C PHE A 21 16.05 12.73 8.54
N ALA A 22 14.98 12.32 9.22
CA ALA A 22 14.04 13.22 9.88
C ALA A 22 14.73 14.11 10.91
N GLN A 23 15.58 13.54 11.78
CA GLN A 23 16.36 14.27 12.76
C GLN A 23 17.29 15.31 12.11
N ARG A 24 17.94 14.95 11.00
CA ARG A 24 18.79 15.89 10.25
C ARG A 24 17.97 17.02 9.64
N MET A 25 16.79 16.73 9.10
CA MET A 25 15.91 17.73 8.48
C MET A 25 15.23 18.63 9.51
N ALA A 26 14.99 18.15 10.72
CA ALA A 26 14.47 18.94 11.83
C ALA A 26 15.43 20.07 12.28
N GLN A 27 16.70 20.02 11.87
CA GLN A 27 17.70 21.06 12.12
C GLN A 27 17.88 22.03 10.93
N VAL A 28 17.15 21.85 9.82
CA VAL A 28 17.26 22.71 8.63
C VAL A 28 16.40 23.95 8.83
N VAL A 29 17.06 25.10 9.00
CA VAL A 29 16.39 26.40 9.06
C VAL A 29 15.69 26.69 7.74
N GLY A 30 14.41 27.05 7.81
CA GLY A 30 13.59 27.39 6.64
C GLY A 30 12.96 26.19 5.93
N LEU A 31 13.09 24.96 6.45
CA LEU A 31 12.31 23.83 5.97
C LEU A 31 10.83 24.11 6.17
N LYS A 32 10.06 24.10 5.07
CA LYS A 32 8.61 24.40 5.12
C LYS A 32 7.75 23.17 5.41
N ARG A 33 8.17 22.01 4.91
CA ARG A 33 7.40 20.77 5.00
C ARG A 33 8.31 19.56 4.85
N PHE A 34 8.10 18.55 5.66
CA PHE A 34 8.69 17.23 5.54
C PHE A 34 7.55 16.24 5.30
N LEU A 35 7.36 15.81 4.05
CA LEU A 35 6.32 14.85 3.70
C LEU A 35 6.87 13.42 3.84
N HIS A 36 6.36 12.68 4.81
CA HIS A 36 6.63 11.27 4.98
C HIS A 36 5.56 10.42 4.27
N VAL A 37 6.00 9.49 3.41
CA VAL A 37 5.10 8.54 2.75
C VAL A 37 5.02 7.24 3.57
N GLY A 38 3.94 7.12 4.33
CA GLY A 38 3.52 5.95 5.09
C GLY A 38 2.72 4.97 4.23
N THR A 39 1.71 4.33 4.83
CA THR A 39 0.74 3.48 4.14
C THR A 39 -0.59 3.46 4.89
N ALA A 40 -1.71 3.40 4.19
CA ALA A 40 -3.04 3.29 4.82
C ALA A 40 -3.16 2.00 5.68
N MET A 41 -2.41 0.96 5.31
CA MET A 41 -2.35 -0.32 6.02
C MET A 41 -1.67 -0.23 7.40
N SER A 42 -1.06 0.91 7.75
CA SER A 42 -0.45 1.12 9.07
C SER A 42 -1.49 1.32 10.18
N CYS A 43 -2.76 1.55 9.86
CA CYS A 43 -3.79 1.82 10.86
C CYS A 43 -4.42 0.56 11.48
N ALA A 44 -4.08 -0.64 10.99
CA ALA A 44 -4.59 -1.95 11.44
C ALA A 44 -6.10 -1.94 11.81
N PRO A 45 -6.99 -1.49 10.91
CA PRO A 45 -8.38 -1.28 11.25
C PRO A 45 -9.12 -2.60 11.48
N GLN A 46 -10.17 -2.55 12.29
CA GLN A 46 -11.13 -3.65 12.40
C GLN A 46 -11.92 -3.78 11.09
N VAL A 47 -12.35 -5.00 10.75
CA VAL A 47 -13.18 -5.22 9.56
C VAL A 47 -14.46 -4.40 9.67
N GLY A 48 -14.73 -3.58 8.65
CA GLY A 48 -15.93 -2.73 8.58
C GLY A 48 -15.84 -1.40 9.35
N SER A 49 -14.68 -1.04 9.90
CA SER A 49 -14.48 0.27 10.54
C SER A 49 -13.96 1.33 9.57
N LEU A 50 -14.38 2.58 9.73
CA LEU A 50 -13.76 3.72 9.05
C LEU A 50 -12.36 3.98 9.62
N VAL A 51 -11.39 4.23 8.74
CA VAL A 51 -10.02 4.58 9.15
C VAL A 51 -9.88 6.10 9.12
N ALA A 52 -9.86 6.71 10.29
CA ALA A 52 -9.68 8.17 10.40
C ALA A 52 -8.26 8.59 9.98
N GLU A 53 -8.14 9.81 9.44
CA GLU A 53 -6.86 10.49 9.21
C GLU A 53 -6.27 11.01 10.54
N SER A 54 -6.07 10.09 11.48
CA SER A 54 -5.54 10.39 12.82
C SER A 54 -4.06 10.04 12.93
N ALA A 55 -3.37 10.84 13.75
CA ALA A 55 -2.02 10.57 14.21
C ALA A 55 -1.96 9.49 15.31
N GLU A 56 -3.09 9.20 15.94
CA GLU A 56 -3.21 8.18 16.98
C GLU A 56 -3.26 6.78 16.36
N PHE A 57 -2.44 5.88 16.90
CA PHE A 57 -2.53 4.46 16.62
C PHE A 57 -3.00 3.76 17.88
N GLU A 58 -3.92 2.80 17.77
CA GLU A 58 -4.24 1.93 18.90
C GLU A 58 -2.97 1.15 19.30
N GLU A 59 -2.54 1.26 20.56
CA GLU A 59 -1.33 0.59 21.07
C GLU A 59 -1.41 -0.94 20.94
N THR A 60 -2.62 -1.49 20.80
CA THR A 60 -2.91 -2.92 20.66
C THR A 60 -3.21 -3.36 19.22
N ALA A 61 -2.98 -2.49 18.22
CA ALA A 61 -3.17 -2.82 16.82
C ALA A 61 -2.36 -4.07 16.41
N GLU A 62 -3.04 -5.17 16.07
CA GLU A 62 -2.41 -6.35 15.49
C GLU A 62 -1.96 -6.03 14.06
N HIS A 63 -0.74 -5.49 13.92
CA HIS A 63 -0.14 -5.31 12.61
C HIS A 63 0.14 -6.68 11.98
N LEU A 64 -0.68 -7.05 11.00
CA LEU A 64 -0.64 -8.33 10.29
C LEU A 64 0.71 -8.65 9.60
N VAL A 65 1.55 -7.63 9.34
CA VAL A 65 2.84 -7.78 8.65
C VAL A 65 3.89 -6.85 9.27
N GLU A 66 5.13 -7.31 9.44
CA GLU A 66 6.24 -6.53 10.00
C GLU A 66 6.50 -5.21 9.27
N TYR A 67 6.20 -5.16 7.96
CA TYR A 67 6.25 -3.94 7.14
C TYR A 67 5.31 -2.84 7.67
N THR A 68 4.04 -3.16 7.95
CA THR A 68 3.05 -2.16 8.39
C THR A 68 3.39 -1.63 9.78
N ARG A 69 3.94 -2.50 10.64
CA ARG A 69 4.51 -2.14 11.94
C ARG A 69 5.72 -1.20 11.80
N SER A 70 6.62 -1.44 10.85
CA SER A 70 7.77 -0.55 10.62
C SER A 70 7.33 0.85 10.21
N LYS A 71 6.25 0.93 9.41
CA LYS A 71 5.67 2.19 8.94
C LYS A 71 4.90 2.95 10.02
N SER A 72 4.11 2.28 10.87
CA SER A 72 3.49 2.94 12.02
C SER A 72 4.52 3.42 13.04
N THR A 73 5.54 2.59 13.32
CA THR A 73 6.58 2.91 14.31
C THR A 73 7.37 4.16 13.94
N ILE A 74 7.77 4.31 12.66
CA ILE A 74 8.53 5.49 12.26
C ILE A 74 7.70 6.78 12.34
N GLU A 75 6.41 6.72 12.01
CA GLU A 75 5.50 7.87 12.16
C GLU A 75 5.45 8.35 13.61
N GLN A 76 5.29 7.44 14.56
CA GLN A 76 5.31 7.75 15.99
C GLN A 76 6.68 8.29 16.44
N LEU A 77 7.77 7.64 16.05
CA LEU A 77 9.13 8.05 16.44
C LEU A 77 9.47 9.45 15.92
N MET A 78 9.10 9.79 14.69
CA MET A 78 9.32 11.14 14.16
C MET A 78 8.57 12.19 14.96
N ARG A 79 7.30 11.92 15.33
CA ARG A 79 6.50 12.84 16.16
C ARG A 79 7.10 13.02 17.56
N GLN A 80 7.55 11.94 18.19
CA GLN A 80 8.10 11.97 19.54
C GLN A 80 9.49 12.62 19.61
N THR A 81 10.35 12.32 18.64
CA THR A 81 11.78 12.70 18.70
C THR A 81 12.11 13.97 17.92
N CYS A 82 11.26 14.36 16.96
CA CYS A 82 11.44 15.53 16.10
C CYS A 82 10.21 16.45 16.15
N PRO A 83 9.76 16.92 17.33
CA PRO A 83 8.52 17.71 17.47
C PRO A 83 8.53 19.04 16.71
N GLN A 84 9.71 19.56 16.37
CA GLN A 84 9.91 20.78 15.59
C GLN A 84 9.90 20.55 14.06
N LEU A 85 9.90 19.30 13.61
CA LEU A 85 9.84 18.98 12.19
C LEU A 85 8.46 19.36 11.65
N PRO A 86 8.35 20.12 10.53
CA PRO A 86 7.06 20.42 9.90
C PRO A 86 6.55 19.17 9.15
N LEU A 87 6.24 18.13 9.91
CA LEU A 87 5.90 16.79 9.44
C LEU A 87 4.49 16.77 8.88
N VAL A 88 4.34 16.21 7.69
CA VAL A 88 3.07 15.80 7.10
C VAL A 88 3.20 14.33 6.71
N ILE A 89 2.18 13.54 6.97
CA ILE A 89 2.15 12.12 6.67
C ILE A 89 1.14 11.87 5.56
N ALA A 90 1.59 11.31 4.44
CA ALA A 90 0.72 10.78 3.41
C ALA A 90 0.69 9.26 3.52
N ARG A 91 -0.50 8.67 3.57
CA ARG A 91 -0.73 7.22 3.66
C ARG A 91 -1.47 6.75 2.41
N PRO A 92 -0.74 6.39 1.34
CA PRO A 92 -1.36 5.78 0.17
C PRO A 92 -1.99 4.41 0.48
N SER A 93 -3.08 4.09 -0.22
CA SER A 93 -3.59 2.73 -0.36
C SER A 93 -2.71 1.89 -1.31
N ILE A 94 -3.28 0.90 -2.00
CA ILE A 94 -2.51 0.04 -2.90
C ILE A 94 -2.23 0.79 -4.22
N VAL A 95 -0.97 1.18 -4.43
CA VAL A 95 -0.55 1.87 -5.65
C VAL A 95 -0.18 0.86 -6.75
N VAL A 96 -0.86 0.93 -7.90
CA VAL A 96 -0.70 -0.01 -9.02
C VAL A 96 -0.80 0.69 -10.37
N GLY A 97 0.24 0.49 -11.19
CA GLY A 97 0.25 0.92 -12.59
C GLY A 97 0.13 2.44 -12.78
N HIS A 98 0.23 2.90 -14.02
CA HIS A 98 -0.07 4.26 -14.42
C HIS A 98 -1.31 4.26 -15.31
N THR A 99 -2.18 5.26 -15.16
CA THR A 99 -3.40 5.43 -15.98
C THR A 99 -3.18 5.34 -17.50
N GLN A 100 -2.02 5.76 -18.01
CA GLN A 100 -1.69 5.78 -19.45
C GLN A 100 -0.59 4.78 -19.82
N LEU A 101 0.44 4.63 -18.98
CA LEU A 101 1.59 3.79 -19.28
C LEU A 101 1.40 2.32 -18.85
N GLY A 102 0.32 2.02 -18.13
CA GLY A 102 0.00 0.70 -17.61
C GLY A 102 0.97 0.25 -16.52
N CYS A 103 1.11 -1.06 -16.35
CA CYS A 103 2.00 -1.68 -15.37
C CYS A 103 2.94 -2.67 -16.05
N LYS A 104 4.21 -2.69 -15.62
CA LYS A 104 5.17 -3.74 -15.98
C LYS A 104 5.29 -4.75 -14.84
N PRO A 105 5.65 -6.01 -15.13
CA PRO A 105 6.09 -6.96 -14.12
C PRO A 105 7.08 -6.30 -13.16
N SER A 106 6.73 -6.28 -11.88
CA SER A 106 7.53 -5.67 -10.83
C SER A 106 7.24 -6.37 -9.51
N SER A 107 8.12 -6.19 -8.52
CA SER A 107 7.90 -6.65 -7.16
C SER A 107 6.77 -5.91 -6.42
N SER A 108 5.99 -5.09 -7.13
CA SER A 108 4.82 -4.40 -6.57
C SER A 108 3.67 -5.39 -6.35
N ILE A 109 2.72 -5.04 -5.50
CA ILE A 109 1.54 -5.87 -5.21
C ILE A 109 0.72 -6.25 -6.46
N PHE A 110 0.93 -5.60 -7.61
CA PHE A 110 0.30 -5.95 -8.89
C PHE A 110 0.41 -7.44 -9.26
N TRP A 111 1.55 -8.08 -8.96
CA TRP A 111 1.74 -9.51 -9.27
C TRP A 111 0.72 -10.39 -8.54
N VAL A 112 0.20 -9.97 -7.39
CA VAL A 112 -0.81 -10.73 -6.61
C VAL A 112 -2.11 -10.83 -7.40
N PHE A 113 -2.54 -9.74 -8.05
CA PHE A 113 -3.73 -9.76 -8.91
C PHE A 113 -3.53 -10.68 -10.11
N SER A 114 -2.38 -10.56 -10.77
CA SER A 114 -2.04 -11.41 -11.92
C SER A 114 -1.98 -12.89 -11.53
N MET A 115 -1.40 -13.21 -10.36
CA MET A 115 -1.35 -14.56 -9.82
C MET A 115 -2.75 -15.09 -9.48
N ALA A 116 -3.58 -14.30 -8.80
CA ALA A 116 -4.93 -14.70 -8.41
C ALA A 116 -5.78 -15.08 -9.63
N LEU A 117 -5.71 -14.28 -10.71
CA LEU A 117 -6.40 -14.56 -11.97
C LEU A 117 -5.82 -15.77 -12.70
N MET A 118 -4.50 -15.92 -12.75
CA MET A 118 -3.85 -17.08 -13.38
C MET A 118 -4.22 -18.39 -12.68
N LEU A 119 -4.20 -18.41 -11.34
CA LEU A 119 -4.61 -19.58 -10.55
C LEU A 119 -6.12 -19.81 -10.59
N ARG A 120 -6.89 -18.76 -10.94
CA ARG A 120 -8.35 -18.69 -10.86
C ARG A 120 -8.88 -19.00 -9.45
N LYS A 121 -8.03 -18.80 -8.44
CA LYS A 121 -8.28 -19.20 -7.05
C LYS A 121 -7.60 -18.23 -6.10
N PHE A 122 -8.39 -17.64 -5.20
CA PHE A 122 -7.89 -16.76 -4.15
C PHE A 122 -8.84 -16.74 -2.94
N MET A 123 -8.43 -16.08 -1.86
CA MET A 123 -9.26 -16.01 -0.64
C MET A 123 -10.43 -15.01 -0.75
N CYS A 124 -10.33 -14.04 -1.66
CA CYS A 124 -11.38 -13.05 -1.92
C CYS A 124 -12.31 -13.54 -3.03
N SER A 125 -13.58 -13.16 -2.97
CA SER A 125 -14.53 -13.33 -4.06
C SER A 125 -14.31 -12.29 -5.16
N LEU A 126 -14.83 -12.52 -6.37
CA LEU A 126 -14.81 -11.50 -7.43
C LEU A 126 -15.64 -10.26 -7.08
N GLN A 127 -16.57 -10.37 -6.13
CA GLN A 127 -17.44 -9.26 -5.68
C GLN A 127 -16.82 -8.46 -4.53
N ASP A 128 -15.71 -8.94 -3.95
CA ASP A 128 -15.03 -8.20 -2.89
C ASP A 128 -14.33 -6.98 -3.50
N SER A 129 -14.37 -5.85 -2.78
CA SER A 129 -13.72 -4.61 -3.19
C SER A 129 -12.34 -4.44 -2.57
N ILE A 130 -11.47 -3.74 -3.29
CA ILE A 130 -10.14 -3.35 -2.86
C ILE A 130 -9.83 -1.92 -3.31
N ASP A 131 -9.19 -1.15 -2.44
CA ASP A 131 -8.79 0.22 -2.76
C ASP A 131 -7.44 0.22 -3.48
N VAL A 132 -7.49 0.45 -4.79
CA VAL A 132 -6.32 0.50 -5.68
C VAL A 132 -6.31 1.86 -6.37
N ILE A 133 -5.15 2.52 -6.34
CA ILE A 133 -4.94 3.82 -6.99
C ILE A 133 -3.79 3.75 -8.00
N PRO A 134 -3.84 4.53 -9.09
CA PRO A 134 -2.73 4.60 -10.03
C PRO A 134 -1.59 5.47 -9.49
N VAL A 135 -0.36 5.21 -9.95
CA VAL A 135 0.87 5.85 -9.48
C VAL A 135 0.91 7.35 -9.79
N ASP A 136 0.35 7.77 -10.92
CA ASP A 136 0.25 9.16 -11.33
C ASP A 136 -0.70 9.95 -10.43
N TYR A 137 -1.87 9.39 -10.09
CA TYR A 137 -2.75 9.98 -9.10
C TYR A 137 -2.07 10.14 -7.73
N CYS A 138 -1.37 9.10 -7.27
CA CYS A 138 -0.64 9.15 -6.00
C CYS A 138 0.46 10.22 -6.03
N ALA A 139 1.23 10.30 -7.12
CA ALA A 139 2.26 11.30 -7.30
C ALA A 139 1.69 12.73 -7.30
N ASP A 140 0.60 12.96 -8.03
CA ASP A 140 -0.08 14.27 -8.08
C ASP A 140 -0.57 14.70 -6.70
N ALA A 141 -1.16 13.77 -5.93
CA ALA A 141 -1.59 14.03 -4.56
C ALA A 141 -0.41 14.41 -3.63
N LEU A 142 0.72 13.69 -3.72
CA LEU A 142 1.92 14.01 -2.93
C LEU A 142 2.50 15.38 -3.30
N VAL A 143 2.54 15.72 -4.59
CA VAL A 143 3.00 17.03 -5.08
C VAL A 143 2.06 18.14 -4.62
N MET A 144 0.75 17.91 -4.63
CA MET A 144 -0.23 18.84 -4.10
C MET A 144 -0.01 19.12 -2.61
N LEU A 145 0.18 18.06 -1.80
CA LEU A 145 0.47 18.20 -0.37
C LEU A 145 1.78 18.95 -0.11
N LEU A 146 2.80 18.74 -0.95
CA LEU A 146 4.08 19.46 -0.85
C LEU A 146 3.95 20.95 -1.17
N ASN A 147 3.14 21.31 -2.17
CA ASN A 147 3.09 22.67 -2.71
C ASN A 147 1.99 23.56 -2.10
N ARG A 148 1.01 22.99 -1.38
CA ARG A 148 0.00 23.75 -0.66
C ARG A 148 0.63 24.71 0.34
N GLU A 149 0.13 25.95 0.37
CA GLU A 149 0.57 26.96 1.35
C GLU A 149 0.24 26.53 2.78
N SER A 150 -1.02 26.14 3.01
CA SER A 150 -1.52 25.58 4.27
C SER A 150 -2.22 24.25 4.04
N LEU A 151 -2.21 23.42 5.07
CA LEU A 151 -2.87 22.12 5.14
C LEU A 151 -3.73 22.11 6.41
N ASP A 152 -4.93 21.54 6.32
CA ASP A 152 -5.88 21.52 7.45
C ASP A 152 -5.50 20.46 8.49
N ASN A 153 -4.99 19.33 8.00
CA ASN A 153 -4.47 18.21 8.79
C ASN A 153 -2.98 18.00 8.54
N ASP A 154 -2.35 17.16 9.37
CA ASP A 154 -0.97 16.70 9.22
C ASP A 154 -0.86 15.22 8.81
N VAL A 155 -2.00 14.53 8.67
CA VAL A 155 -2.13 13.16 8.13
C VAL A 155 -3.17 13.17 7.02
N TYR A 156 -2.85 12.53 5.90
CA TYR A 156 -3.75 12.37 4.76
C TYR A 156 -3.74 10.94 4.24
N HIS A 157 -4.92 10.38 3.98
CA HIS A 157 -5.07 9.14 3.23
C HIS A 157 -5.15 9.46 1.74
N ILE A 158 -4.33 8.78 0.95
CA ILE A 158 -4.39 8.88 -0.52
C ILE A 158 -5.00 7.57 -1.00
N SER A 159 -6.30 7.58 -1.24
CA SER A 159 -7.09 6.40 -1.57
C SER A 159 -8.10 6.71 -2.67
N ALA A 160 -8.68 5.67 -3.25
CA ALA A 160 -9.82 5.80 -4.14
C ALA A 160 -11.10 6.13 -3.34
N GLY A 161 -11.18 5.62 -2.10
CA GLY A 161 -12.36 5.79 -1.25
C GLY A 161 -13.47 4.80 -1.59
N GLU A 162 -14.52 4.78 -0.77
CA GLU A 162 -15.62 3.82 -0.89
C GLU A 162 -16.29 3.85 -2.28
N GLU A 163 -16.54 5.05 -2.80
CA GLU A 163 -17.23 5.28 -4.07
C GLU A 163 -16.41 4.92 -5.32
N SER A 164 -15.08 4.76 -5.20
CA SER A 164 -14.19 4.48 -6.34
C SER A 164 -13.26 3.28 -6.10
N SER A 165 -13.48 2.52 -5.04
CA SER A 165 -12.85 1.22 -4.86
C SER A 165 -13.29 0.26 -5.98
N VAL A 166 -12.42 -0.68 -6.33
CA VAL A 166 -12.65 -1.60 -7.46
C VAL A 166 -12.88 -3.01 -6.95
N SER A 167 -13.76 -3.75 -7.62
CA SER A 167 -13.94 -5.17 -7.32
C SER A 167 -12.84 -6.02 -7.97
N PHE A 168 -12.63 -7.22 -7.45
CA PHE A 168 -11.77 -8.20 -8.14
C PHE A 168 -12.31 -8.56 -9.54
N ALA A 169 -13.63 -8.45 -9.78
CA ALA A 169 -14.21 -8.57 -11.12
C ALA A 169 -13.75 -7.45 -12.05
N ASP A 170 -13.72 -6.19 -11.59
CA ASP A 170 -13.25 -5.06 -12.39
C ASP A 170 -11.77 -5.24 -12.77
N ILE A 171 -10.97 -5.76 -11.83
CA ILE A 171 -9.57 -6.10 -12.08
C ILE A 171 -9.44 -7.24 -13.12
N ASP A 172 -10.27 -8.29 -13.01
CA ASP A 172 -10.34 -9.38 -14.00
C ASP A 172 -10.68 -8.83 -15.39
N TYR A 173 -11.72 -8.01 -15.51
CA TYR A 173 -12.10 -7.40 -16.79
C TYR A 173 -11.01 -6.50 -17.36
N ALA A 174 -10.36 -5.68 -16.54
CA ALA A 174 -9.31 -4.78 -16.99
C ALA A 174 -8.07 -5.54 -17.49
N ILE A 175 -7.65 -6.60 -16.78
CA ILE A 175 -6.52 -7.43 -17.18
C ILE A 175 -6.86 -8.24 -18.43
N ALA A 176 -8.06 -8.83 -18.49
CA ALA A 176 -8.55 -9.59 -19.65
C ALA A 176 -8.59 -8.71 -20.92
N ALA A 177 -9.11 -7.49 -20.81
CA ALA A 177 -9.13 -6.53 -21.90
C ALA A 177 -7.72 -6.15 -22.36
N ALA A 178 -6.76 -5.96 -21.43
CA ALA A 178 -5.38 -5.64 -21.77
C ALA A 178 -4.61 -6.81 -22.42
N LEU A 179 -4.99 -8.05 -22.11
CA LEU A 179 -4.38 -9.26 -22.66
C LEU A 179 -5.11 -9.78 -23.92
N GLU A 180 -6.22 -9.17 -24.31
CA GLU A 180 -7.11 -9.66 -25.38
C GLU A 180 -7.62 -11.09 -25.12
N GLU A 181 -7.85 -11.43 -23.84
CA GLU A 181 -8.33 -12.73 -23.38
C GLU A 181 -9.73 -12.61 -22.74
N PRO A 182 -10.51 -13.70 -22.65
CA PRO A 182 -11.76 -13.67 -21.91
C PRO A 182 -11.50 -13.59 -20.39
N PRO A 183 -12.30 -12.81 -19.64
CA PRO A 183 -12.20 -12.73 -18.19
C PRO A 183 -12.38 -14.11 -17.55
N VAL A 184 -11.77 -14.32 -16.39
CA VAL A 184 -11.89 -15.57 -15.62
C VAL A 184 -13.36 -15.84 -15.28
N GLY A 185 -14.07 -14.82 -14.79
CA GLY A 185 -15.51 -14.88 -14.49
C GLY A 185 -15.88 -16.11 -13.65
N ASP A 186 -16.87 -16.88 -14.10
CA ASP A 186 -17.39 -18.08 -13.40
C ASP A 186 -16.34 -19.19 -13.18
N ARG A 187 -15.16 -19.11 -13.83
CA ARG A 187 -14.06 -20.05 -13.59
C ARG A 187 -13.26 -19.72 -12.34
N TYR A 188 -13.54 -18.59 -11.69
CA TYR A 188 -12.89 -18.17 -10.46
C TYR A 188 -13.51 -18.87 -9.26
N ALA A 189 -12.67 -19.36 -8.35
CA ALA A 189 -13.13 -19.97 -7.10
C ALA A 189 -12.50 -19.28 -5.88
N GLN A 190 -13.37 -18.85 -4.96
CA GLN A 190 -12.93 -18.46 -3.62
C GLN A 190 -12.47 -19.71 -2.86
N VAL A 191 -11.28 -19.68 -2.27
CA VAL A 191 -10.68 -20.82 -1.56
C VAL A 191 -10.14 -20.41 -0.20
N SER A 192 -10.05 -21.38 0.73
CA SER A 192 -9.43 -21.13 2.04
C SER A 192 -7.91 -20.93 1.92
N TYR A 193 -7.32 -20.38 2.99
CA TYR A 193 -5.87 -20.21 3.08
C TYR A 193 -5.11 -21.54 2.95
N GLU A 194 -5.61 -22.62 3.56
CA GLU A 194 -4.99 -23.95 3.48
C GLU A 194 -4.99 -24.48 2.04
N ALA A 195 -6.08 -24.27 1.29
CA ALA A 195 -6.18 -24.66 -0.10
C ALA A 195 -5.22 -23.84 -0.99
N LEU A 196 -5.02 -22.55 -0.69
CA LEU A 196 -4.05 -21.71 -1.38
C LEU A 196 -2.61 -22.19 -1.10
N LEU A 197 -2.30 -22.56 0.16
CA LEU A 197 -0.98 -23.08 0.55
C LEU A 197 -0.62 -24.38 -0.16
N GLN A 198 -1.59 -25.25 -0.45
CA GLN A 198 -1.35 -26.48 -1.22
C GLN A 198 -0.88 -26.18 -2.66
N MET A 199 -1.14 -24.98 -3.17
CA MET A 199 -0.74 -24.52 -4.52
C MET A 199 0.59 -23.77 -4.54
N ARG A 200 1.31 -23.73 -3.40
CA ARG A 200 2.55 -22.96 -3.22
C ARG A 200 3.61 -23.23 -4.30
N LYS A 201 3.77 -24.47 -4.78
CA LYS A 201 4.74 -24.79 -5.85
C LYS A 201 4.41 -24.08 -7.17
N THR A 202 3.13 -23.96 -7.50
CA THR A 202 2.66 -23.26 -8.70
C THR A 202 2.87 -21.75 -8.55
N VAL A 203 2.59 -21.21 -7.35
CA VAL A 203 2.84 -19.80 -7.00
C VAL A 203 4.33 -19.46 -7.09
N GLU A 204 5.20 -20.29 -6.52
CA GLU A 204 6.66 -20.10 -6.53
C GLU A 204 7.23 -20.15 -7.96
N GLY A 205 6.68 -21.01 -8.83
CA GLY A 205 7.04 -21.04 -10.25
C GLY A 205 6.70 -19.73 -10.97
N TYR A 206 5.53 -19.15 -10.68
CA TYR A 206 5.12 -17.87 -11.23
C TYR A 206 5.95 -16.69 -10.72
N LEU A 207 6.21 -16.65 -9.41
CA LEU A 207 7.04 -15.60 -8.80
C LEU A 207 8.43 -15.54 -9.42
N ARG A 208 9.01 -16.68 -9.82
CA ARG A 208 10.30 -16.72 -10.56
C ARG A 208 10.21 -16.24 -12.00
N ALA A 209 9.02 -16.24 -12.61
CA ALA A 209 8.82 -15.79 -13.99
C ALA A 209 8.51 -14.28 -14.08
N VAL A 210 8.09 -13.66 -12.98
CA VAL A 210 7.70 -12.23 -12.91
C VAL A 210 8.80 -11.36 -12.28
N GLN A 211 9.86 -11.98 -11.73
CA GLN A 211 11.10 -11.33 -11.28
C GLN A 211 12.12 -11.22 -12.43
#